data_AF-A0A343JAR1-F1
#
_entry.id   AF-A0A343JAR1-F1
#
_cell.length_a   1.000
_cell.length_b   1.000
_cell.length_c   1.000
_cell.angle_alpha   90.00
_cell.angle_beta   90.00
_cell.angle_gamma   90.00
#
_symmetry.space_group_name_H-M   'P 1'
#
loop_
_entity.id
_entity.type
_entity.pdbx_description
1 polymer ?
#
loop_
_entity_poly.entity_id
_entity_poly.type
_entity_poly.pdbx_seq_one_letter_code
_entity_poly.pdbx_strand_id
1 'polypeptide(L)'
;MSKTPLKKIIKSKIKSKKELSPEELLREKLKYEIAEELGLKDKVDQYGWGGLTSEETGRIGGIMTKRKRELKIPTNDEILGRK
;
A
#
# COMPACT_ATOMS: atom_id res chain seq x y z
N MET A 1 7.26 19.31 -12.22
CA MET A 1 6.12 19.40 -11.29
C MET A 1 6.06 18.12 -10.46
N SER A 2 6.15 18.23 -9.13
CA SER A 2 6.16 17.07 -8.24
C SER A 2 4.78 16.40 -8.25
N LYS A 3 4.67 15.25 -8.94
CA LYS A 3 3.43 14.46 -9.01
C LYS A 3 2.91 14.13 -7.62
N THR A 4 1.62 14.36 -7.34
CA THR A 4 1.03 14.07 -6.04
C THR A 4 1.12 12.57 -5.72
N PRO A 5 1.64 12.16 -4.54
CA PRO A 5 1.75 10.75 -4.19
C PRO A 5 0.38 10.07 -4.04
N LEU A 6 0.26 8.82 -4.51
CA LEU A 6 -0.95 7.98 -4.37
C LEU A 6 -1.46 7.95 -2.91
N LYS A 7 -0.54 7.88 -1.94
CA LYS A 7 -0.87 7.90 -0.50
C LYS A 7 -1.69 9.12 -0.08
N LYS A 8 -1.41 10.29 -0.67
CA LYS A 8 -2.14 11.54 -0.36
C LYS A 8 -3.55 11.52 -0.95
N ILE A 9 -3.72 10.91 -2.13
CA ILE A 9 -5.00 10.76 -2.81
C ILE A 9 -5.89 9.77 -2.06
N ILE A 10 -5.37 8.60 -1.70
CA ILE A 10 -6.05 7.59 -0.87
C ILE A 10 -6.51 8.21 0.45
N LYS A 11 -5.61 8.90 1.18
CA LYS A 11 -5.96 9.57 2.45
C LYS A 11 -7.07 10.60 2.27
N SER A 12 -7.09 11.32 1.15
CA SER A 12 -8.13 12.30 0.85
C SER A 12 -9.46 11.64 0.44
N LYS A 13 -9.44 10.52 -0.29
CA LYS A 13 -10.63 9.73 -0.64
C LYS A 13 -11.28 9.10 0.60
N ILE A 14 -10.48 8.49 1.49
CA ILE A 14 -10.93 7.96 2.78
C ILE A 14 -11.56 9.07 3.63
N LYS A 15 -10.88 10.23 3.74
CA LYS A 15 -11.42 11.40 4.46
C LYS A 15 -12.75 11.91 3.87
N SER A 16 -12.92 11.75 2.57
CA SER A 16 -14.13 12.17 1.85
C SER A 16 -15.18 11.05 1.72
N LYS A 17 -15.00 9.88 2.39
CA LYS A 17 -15.85 8.68 2.27
C LYS A 17 -16.17 8.28 0.82
N LYS A 18 -15.25 8.57 -0.10
CA LYS A 18 -15.42 8.28 -1.52
C LYS A 18 -14.90 6.87 -1.81
N GLU A 19 -15.62 6.12 -2.63
CA GLU A 19 -15.28 4.74 -2.97
C GLU A 19 -13.85 4.64 -3.53
N LEU A 20 -13.07 3.73 -2.96
CA LEU A 20 -11.72 3.40 -3.42
C LEU A 20 -11.83 2.46 -4.62
N SER A 21 -10.92 2.62 -5.60
CA SER A 21 -10.84 1.65 -6.71
C SER A 21 -10.52 0.26 -6.14
N PRO A 22 -11.05 -0.84 -6.71
CA PRO A 22 -10.72 -2.21 -6.30
C PRO A 22 -9.20 -2.45 -6.24
N GLU A 23 -8.43 -1.75 -7.07
CA GLU A 23 -6.97 -1.81 -7.13
C GLU A 23 -6.29 -1.18 -5.90
N GLU A 24 -6.86 -0.09 -5.38
CA GLU A 24 -6.39 0.58 -4.16
C GLU A 24 -6.67 -0.31 -2.93
N LEU A 25 -7.84 -0.95 -2.91
CA LEU A 25 -8.24 -1.88 -1.85
C LEU A 25 -7.36 -3.14 -1.85
N LEU A 26 -7.12 -3.73 -3.02
CA LEU A 26 -6.27 -4.92 -3.18
C LEU A 26 -4.83 -4.63 -2.70
N ARG A 27 -4.32 -3.44 -3.01
CA ARG A 27 -3.02 -2.96 -2.53
C ARG A 27 -2.94 -2.90 -1.02
N GLU A 28 -3.95 -2.35 -0.34
CA GLU A 28 -3.95 -2.27 1.12
C GLU A 28 -4.06 -3.65 1.75
N LYS A 29 -4.94 -4.51 1.24
CA LYS A 29 -5.07 -5.90 1.68
C LYS A 29 -3.74 -6.66 1.57
N LEU A 30 -3.09 -6.60 0.41
CA LEU A 30 -1.80 -7.25 0.20
C LEU A 30 -0.73 -6.78 1.19
N LYS A 31 -0.70 -5.49 1.53
CA LYS A 31 0.25 -5.00 2.55
C LYS A 31 -0.03 -5.59 3.91
N TYR A 32 -1.29 -5.62 4.32
CA TYR A 32 -1.70 -6.22 5.59
C TYR A 32 -1.43 -7.72 5.63
N GLU A 33 -1.71 -8.46 4.56
CA GLU A 33 -1.38 -9.89 4.45
C GLU A 33 0.13 -10.13 4.58
N ILE A 34 0.96 -9.34 3.90
CA ILE A 34 2.42 -9.45 4.03
C ILE A 34 2.88 -9.11 5.46
N ALA A 35 2.28 -8.10 6.08
CA ALA A 35 2.58 -7.77 7.47
C ALA A 35 2.17 -8.90 8.42
N GLU A 36 1.05 -9.57 8.18
CA GLU A 36 0.61 -10.75 8.93
C GLU A 36 1.56 -11.93 8.71
N GLU A 37 1.95 -12.22 7.48
CA GLU A 37 2.90 -13.27 7.12
C GLU A 37 4.28 -13.06 7.77
N LEU A 38 4.69 -11.79 7.93
CA LEU A 38 5.93 -11.42 8.61
C LEU A 38 5.81 -11.32 10.14
N GLY A 39 4.62 -11.54 10.72
CA GLY A 39 4.38 -11.38 12.16
C GLY A 39 4.43 -9.93 12.65
N LEU A 40 4.30 -8.97 11.74
CA LEU A 40 4.33 -7.53 12.00
C LEU A 40 2.94 -6.92 12.15
N LYS A 41 1.88 -7.71 11.97
CA LYS A 41 0.49 -7.27 12.04
C LYS A 41 0.15 -6.57 13.35
N ASP A 42 0.48 -7.16 14.50
CA ASP A 42 0.23 -6.54 15.80
C ASP A 42 0.90 -5.17 15.93
N LYS A 43 2.14 -5.04 15.44
CA LYS A 43 2.87 -3.77 15.48
C LYS A 43 2.22 -2.72 14.56
N VAL A 44 1.75 -3.14 13.38
CA VAL A 44 1.01 -2.27 12.45
C VAL A 44 -0.33 -1.84 13.04
N ASP A 45 -1.03 -2.73 13.74
CA ASP A 45 -2.32 -2.41 14.35
C ASP A 45 -2.15 -1.43 15.53
N GLN A 46 -1.15 -1.66 16.38
CA GLN A 46 -0.91 -0.83 17.57
C GLN A 46 -0.21 0.51 17.25
N TYR A 47 0.84 0.49 16.44
CA TYR A 47 1.68 1.67 16.18
C TYR A 47 1.50 2.25 14.78
N GLY A 48 0.70 1.61 13.94
CA GLY A 48 0.60 1.97 12.53
C GLY A 48 1.84 1.59 11.73
N TRP A 49 1.76 1.83 10.42
CA TRP A 49 2.90 1.67 9.50
C TRP A 49 4.12 2.53 9.85
N GLY A 50 3.95 3.59 10.66
CA GLY A 50 5.04 4.45 11.11
C GLY A 50 5.82 3.89 12.31
N GLY A 51 5.29 2.88 13.00
CA GLY A 51 5.96 2.21 14.12
C GLY A 51 6.84 1.02 13.72
N LEU A 52 6.84 0.68 12.43
CA LEU A 52 7.73 -0.33 11.87
C LEU A 52 9.12 0.26 11.62
N THR A 53 10.14 -0.56 11.81
CA THR A 53 11.52 -0.20 11.46
C THR A 53 11.72 -0.10 9.95
N SER A 54 12.77 0.59 9.51
CA SER A 54 13.15 0.67 8.10
C SER A 54 13.39 -0.71 7.47
N GLU A 55 13.89 -1.67 8.26
CA GLU A 55 14.09 -3.04 7.79
C GLU A 55 12.76 -3.78 7.60
N GLU A 56 11.87 -3.73 8.59
CA GLU A 56 10.53 -4.35 8.54
C GLU A 56 9.70 -3.78 7.37
N THR A 57 9.62 -2.46 7.26
CA THR A 57 8.94 -1.78 6.15
C THR A 57 9.59 -2.07 4.80
N GLY A 58 10.92 -2.16 4.76
CA GLY A 58 11.69 -2.53 3.58
C GLY A 58 11.37 -3.94 3.08
N ARG A 59 11.29 -4.92 3.97
CA ARG A 59 10.91 -6.31 3.65
C ARG A 59 9.49 -6.38 3.07
N ILE A 60 8.52 -5.69 3.70
CA ILE A 60 7.14 -5.61 3.20
C ILE A 60 7.11 -4.99 1.79
N GLY A 61 7.84 -3.90 1.57
CA GLY A 61 7.95 -3.24 0.26
C GLY A 61 8.59 -4.11 -0.81
N GLY A 62 9.60 -4.90 -0.46
CA GLY A 62 10.26 -5.86 -1.34
C GLY A 62 9.31 -6.97 -1.80
N ILE A 63 8.61 -7.61 -0.87
CA ILE A 63 7.63 -8.67 -1.17
C ILE A 63 6.48 -8.11 -2.01
N MET A 64 6.01 -6.90 -1.69
CA MET A 64 4.98 -6.22 -2.48
C MET A 64 5.43 -6.00 -3.92
N THR A 65 6.68 -5.60 -4.14
CA THR A 65 7.23 -5.38 -5.48
C THR A 65 7.32 -6.68 -6.26
N LYS A 66 7.73 -7.77 -5.59
CA LYS A 66 7.78 -9.10 -6.18
C LYS A 66 6.38 -9.59 -6.60
N ARG A 67 5.40 -9.55 -5.69
CA ARG A 67 4.00 -9.93 -5.96
C ARG A 67 3.39 -9.10 -7.10
N LYS A 68 3.64 -7.80 -7.15
CA LYS A 68 3.18 -6.94 -8.25
C LYS A 68 3.72 -7.38 -9.61
N ARG A 69 4.99 -7.77 -9.67
CA ARG A 69 5.64 -8.23 -10.91
C ARG A 69 5.07 -9.57 -11.37
N GLU A 70 4.81 -10.50 -10.45
CA GLU A 70 4.25 -11.82 -10.74
C GLU A 70 2.77 -11.73 -11.18
N LEU A 71 1.97 -10.93 -10.48
CA LEU A 71 0.53 -10.81 -10.72
C LEU A 71 0.18 -9.76 -11.80
N LYS A 72 1.17 -9.14 -12.46
CA LYS A 72 1.00 -8.03 -13.43
C LYS A 72 0.05 -6.94 -12.91
N ILE A 73 0.14 -6.61 -11.63
CA ILE A 73 -0.75 -5.62 -11.00
C ILE A 73 -0.41 -4.24 -11.59
N PRO A 74 -1.41 -3.45 -12.02
CA PRO A 74 -1.20 -2.12 -12.56
C PRO A 74 -0.42 -1.23 -11.59
N THR A 75 0.45 -0.42 -12.18
CA THR A 75 1.36 0.49 -11.49
C THR A 75 0.56 1.60 -10.81
N ASN A 76 1.14 2.27 -9.81
CA ASN A 76 0.48 3.40 -9.14
C ASN A 76 0.01 4.50 -10.11
N ASP A 77 0.74 4.73 -11.22
CA ASP A 77 0.35 5.71 -12.25
C ASP A 77 -0.82 5.18 -13.11
N GLU A 78 -0.94 3.87 -13.33
CA GLU A 78 -2.06 3.25 -14.05
C GLU A 78 -3.34 3.27 -13.21
N ILE A 79 -3.25 2.94 -11.92
CA ILE A 79 -4.35 3.05 -10.95
C ILE A 79 -4.85 4.51 -10.82
N LEU A 80 -3.95 5.48 -11.04
CA LEU A 80 -4.28 6.91 -11.04
C LEU A 80 -4.70 7.45 -12.41
N GLY A 81 -4.74 6.61 -13.45
CA GLY A 81 -5.09 7.02 -14.81
C GLY A 81 -4.16 8.09 -15.39
N ARG A 82 -2.89 8.15 -14.97
CA ARG A 82 -1.90 9.14 -15.43
C ARG A 82 -1.23 8.80 -16.76
N LYS A 83 -1.84 7.93 -17.56
CA LYS A 83 -1.28 7.48 -18.83
C LYS A 83 -1.44 8.56 -19.90
#